data_AF-A0AAJ1CCF6-F1
#
_entry.id   AF-A0AAJ1CCF6-F1
#
_cell.length_a   1.000
_cell.length_b   1.000
_cell.length_c   1.000
_cell.angle_alpha   90.00
_cell.angle_beta   90.00
_cell.angle_gamma   90.00
#
_symmetry.space_group_name_H-M   'P 1'
#
loop_
_entity.id
_entity.type
_entity.pdbx_description
1 polymer ?
#
loop_
_entity_poly.entity_id
_entity_poly.type
_entity_poly.pdbx_seq_one_letter_code
_entity_poly.pdbx_strand_id
1 'polypeptide(L)'
;MLTTQWHQGAPFKLRFPITASWTIWAPAGCVTIAVAQIMNYHQFPRNYCDWSLVNQYNPNDPLEDNGQDVLDEVALLSKKVAGGCRVECNFFGSGETFSTPAKAKRFLRDVGYTGTEKHLGYDADVIKKTLDNDCPVFIGALASSNHGHAWVIDGYLNYENIIKTYNGPTTLLKTNTVNKLFVHCNWGWQDTDKNGYYASKVFDTRKGPADLNGYPAATRGVNTKNYTWWFRIVTYNKPR
;
A
#
# COMPACT_ATOMS: atom_id res chain seq x y z
N MET A 1 -2.54 -2.08 -11.63
CA MET A 1 -1.05 -2.16 -11.54
C MET A 1 -0.73 -2.92 -10.26
N LEU A 2 0.51 -3.34 -10.03
CA LEU A 2 0.89 -4.50 -9.18
C LEU A 2 0.15 -5.81 -9.55
N THR A 3 0.87 -6.92 -9.49
CA THR A 3 0.31 -8.28 -9.54
C THR A 3 0.49 -9.01 -8.22
N THR A 4 1.37 -8.49 -7.36
CA THR A 4 1.70 -9.05 -6.06
C THR A 4 0.56 -8.84 -5.08
N GLN A 5 0.26 -9.86 -4.27
CA GLN A 5 -0.64 -9.77 -3.13
C GLN A 5 0.14 -10.17 -1.87
N TRP A 6 1.15 -9.36 -1.53
CA TRP A 6 2.08 -9.67 -0.45
C TRP A 6 1.55 -9.26 0.91
N HIS A 7 2.07 -9.87 1.97
CA HIS A 7 1.69 -9.59 3.35
C HIS A 7 2.90 -9.61 4.27
N GLN A 8 2.72 -9.28 5.55
CA GLN A 8 3.84 -9.14 6.49
C GLN A 8 4.24 -10.45 7.20
N GLY A 9 3.56 -11.56 6.87
CA GLY A 9 3.73 -12.87 7.48
C GLY A 9 4.91 -13.66 6.90
N ALA A 10 4.92 -14.98 7.09
CA ALA A 10 5.84 -15.84 6.35
C ALA A 10 5.45 -15.83 4.85
N PRO A 11 6.41 -15.83 3.91
CA PRO A 11 7.85 -15.92 4.13
C PRO A 11 8.54 -14.60 4.48
N PHE A 12 7.90 -13.46 4.25
CA PHE A 12 8.49 -12.12 4.41
C PHE A 12 9.12 -11.85 5.79
N LYS A 13 8.61 -12.46 6.87
CA LYS A 13 9.15 -12.30 8.22
C LYS A 13 10.24 -13.30 8.63
N LEU A 14 10.53 -14.33 7.82
CA LEU A 14 11.39 -15.47 8.24
C LEU A 14 12.85 -15.09 8.54
N ARG A 15 13.30 -13.90 8.15
CA ARG A 15 14.65 -13.37 8.42
C ARG A 15 14.66 -12.24 9.46
N PHE A 16 13.54 -12.00 10.14
CA PHE A 16 13.43 -10.98 11.20
C PHE A 16 13.81 -11.58 12.56
N PRO A 17 14.39 -10.79 13.49
CA PRO A 17 14.81 -11.30 14.78
C PRO A 17 13.61 -11.83 15.57
N ILE A 18 13.84 -12.93 16.29
CA ILE A 18 12.95 -13.41 17.34
C ILE A 18 13.09 -12.41 18.51
N THR A 19 11.98 -11.80 18.94
CA THR A 19 12.02 -10.84 20.06
C THR A 19 12.37 -11.55 21.38
N ALA A 20 12.88 -10.81 22.37
CA ALA A 20 13.39 -11.35 23.64
C ALA A 20 12.37 -12.17 24.46
N SER A 21 11.07 -12.08 24.15
CA SER A 21 10.09 -13.09 24.51
C SER A 21 9.95 -14.07 23.34
N TRP A 22 10.63 -15.21 23.47
CA TRP A 22 10.97 -16.24 22.48
C TRP A 22 9.86 -16.87 21.60
N THR A 23 8.71 -16.23 21.40
CA THR A 23 7.55 -16.81 20.71
C THR A 23 6.92 -15.92 19.64
N ILE A 24 7.36 -14.68 19.43
CA ILE A 24 6.76 -13.80 18.41
C ILE A 24 7.82 -13.34 17.40
N TRP A 25 7.69 -13.85 16.17
CA TRP A 25 8.33 -13.30 14.99
C TRP A 25 7.70 -11.93 14.69
N ALA A 26 8.49 -10.86 14.81
CA ALA A 26 8.03 -9.53 14.42
C ALA A 26 7.63 -9.53 12.93
N PRO A 27 6.50 -8.91 12.55
CA PRO A 27 6.06 -8.87 11.16
C PRO A 27 7.06 -8.09 10.31
N ALA A 28 7.10 -8.36 9.00
CA ALA A 28 8.03 -7.69 8.10
C ALA A 28 7.89 -6.15 8.08
N GLY A 29 6.69 -5.64 8.37
CA GLY A 29 6.36 -4.22 8.45
C GLY A 29 5.67 -3.70 7.19
N CYS A 30 4.61 -2.92 7.37
CA CYS A 30 3.82 -2.37 6.27
C CYS A 30 4.65 -1.51 5.31
N VAL A 31 5.59 -0.72 5.84
CA VAL A 31 6.53 0.08 5.02
C VAL A 31 7.43 -0.83 4.18
N THR A 32 7.93 -1.93 4.76
CA THR A 32 8.75 -2.91 4.04
C THR A 32 8.00 -3.51 2.88
N ILE A 33 6.78 -4.01 3.13
CA ILE A 33 5.97 -4.67 2.11
C ILE A 33 5.57 -3.69 1.00
N ALA A 34 5.14 -2.47 1.33
CA ALA A 34 4.79 -1.47 0.33
C ALA A 34 5.97 -1.11 -0.58
N VAL A 35 7.17 -0.93 -0.01
CA VAL A 35 8.38 -0.66 -0.80
C VAL A 35 8.80 -1.88 -1.61
N ALA A 36 8.76 -3.09 -1.03
CA ALA A 36 9.16 -4.31 -1.72
C ALA A 36 8.25 -4.61 -2.93
N GLN A 37 6.92 -4.39 -2.80
CA GLN A 37 5.98 -4.53 -3.92
C GLN A 37 6.28 -3.53 -5.05
N ILE A 38 6.60 -2.27 -4.71
CA ILE A 38 7.05 -1.27 -5.69
C ILE A 38 8.34 -1.74 -6.39
N MET A 39 9.32 -2.22 -5.63
CA MET A 39 10.58 -2.70 -6.20
C MET A 39 10.39 -3.90 -7.11
N ASN A 40 9.53 -4.84 -6.72
CA ASN A 40 9.21 -6.02 -7.54
C ASN A 40 8.50 -5.67 -8.85
N TYR A 41 7.57 -4.71 -8.82
CA TYR A 41 6.89 -4.24 -10.02
C TYR A 41 7.87 -3.70 -11.07
N HIS A 42 8.91 -3.00 -10.63
CA HIS A 42 9.96 -2.49 -11.51
C HIS A 42 11.13 -3.46 -11.73
N GLN A 43 11.20 -4.54 -10.95
CA GLN A 43 12.37 -5.43 -10.84
C GLN A 43 13.68 -4.64 -10.72
N PHE A 44 13.68 -3.61 -9.86
CA PHE A 44 14.76 -2.63 -9.76
C PHE A 44 15.24 -2.44 -8.32
N PRO A 45 16.56 -2.33 -8.07
CA PRO A 45 17.66 -2.53 -9.03
C PRO A 45 17.76 -3.96 -9.58
N ARG A 46 18.23 -4.11 -10.82
CA ARG A 46 18.31 -5.42 -11.50
C ARG A 46 19.06 -6.49 -10.70
N ASN A 47 20.12 -6.09 -9.99
CA ASN A 47 20.97 -7.00 -9.19
C ASN A 47 20.67 -6.94 -7.69
N TYR A 48 19.47 -6.49 -7.29
CA TYR A 48 19.11 -6.40 -5.89
C TYR A 48 18.74 -7.76 -5.28
N CYS A 49 18.07 -8.62 -6.03
CA CYS A 49 17.70 -9.99 -5.67
C CYS A 49 17.45 -10.78 -6.97
N ASP A 50 17.20 -12.08 -6.86
CA ASP A 50 16.69 -12.85 -7.97
C ASP A 50 15.19 -12.54 -8.18
N TRP A 51 14.91 -11.56 -9.03
CA TRP A 51 13.54 -11.18 -9.37
C TRP A 51 12.74 -12.33 -10.01
N SER A 52 13.40 -13.29 -10.66
CA SER A 52 12.71 -14.42 -11.29
C SER A 52 12.20 -15.40 -10.23
N LEU A 53 12.97 -15.64 -9.16
CA LEU A 53 12.51 -16.41 -8.00
C LEU A 53 11.43 -15.67 -7.23
N VAL A 54 11.62 -14.37 -6.95
CA VAL A 54 10.63 -13.56 -6.21
C VAL A 54 9.26 -13.54 -6.91
N ASN A 55 9.23 -13.51 -8.24
CA ASN A 55 7.98 -13.51 -9.01
C ASN A 55 7.30 -14.89 -9.14
N GLN A 56 7.96 -15.97 -8.69
CA GLN A 56 7.33 -17.29 -8.58
C GLN A 56 6.52 -17.46 -7.30
N TYR A 57 6.73 -16.60 -6.30
CA TYR A 57 5.99 -16.68 -5.05
C TYR A 57 4.49 -16.47 -5.27
N ASN A 58 3.71 -17.48 -4.89
CA ASN A 58 2.26 -17.45 -4.96
C ASN A 58 1.67 -17.44 -3.53
N PRO A 59 1.07 -16.31 -3.09
CA PRO A 59 0.49 -16.21 -1.75
C PRO A 59 -0.79 -17.03 -1.56
N ASN A 60 -1.38 -17.56 -2.65
CA ASN A 60 -2.57 -18.41 -2.59
C ASN A 60 -2.23 -19.89 -2.38
N ASP A 61 -0.99 -20.29 -2.67
CA ASP A 61 -0.53 -21.65 -2.42
C ASP A 61 -0.13 -21.78 -0.93
N PRO A 62 -0.29 -22.96 -0.32
CA PRO A 62 0.33 -23.26 0.96
C PRO A 62 1.82 -22.89 0.97
N LEU A 63 2.33 -22.45 2.13
CA LEU A 63 3.71 -21.97 2.23
C LEU A 63 4.70 -23.05 1.80
N GLU A 64 4.46 -24.30 2.21
CA GLU A 64 5.26 -25.49 1.87
C GLU A 64 5.24 -25.88 0.40
N ASP A 65 4.23 -25.45 -0.37
CA ASP A 65 4.11 -25.76 -1.80
C ASP A 65 4.93 -24.78 -2.66
N ASN A 66 5.33 -23.65 -2.09
CA ASN A 66 6.30 -22.75 -2.71
C ASN A 66 7.72 -23.34 -2.57
N GLY A 67 8.53 -23.24 -3.63
CA GLY A 67 9.92 -23.70 -3.60
C GLY A 67 10.74 -23.06 -2.48
N GLN A 68 11.59 -23.84 -1.80
CA GLN A 68 12.37 -23.35 -0.66
C GLN A 68 13.31 -22.18 -1.05
N ASP A 69 13.85 -22.21 -2.26
CA ASP A 69 14.63 -21.13 -2.87
C ASP A 69 13.79 -19.85 -3.09
N VAL A 70 12.55 -19.99 -3.54
CA VAL A 70 11.58 -18.88 -3.65
C VAL A 70 11.30 -18.27 -2.28
N LEU A 71 11.01 -19.09 -1.27
CA LEU A 71 10.74 -18.62 0.09
C LEU A 71 11.94 -17.88 0.68
N ASP A 72 13.15 -18.44 0.51
CA ASP A 72 14.39 -17.85 1.00
C ASP A 72 14.71 -16.52 0.33
N GLU A 73 14.49 -16.40 -0.98
CA GLU A 73 14.73 -15.16 -1.74
C GLU A 73 13.73 -14.06 -1.38
N VAL A 74 12.44 -14.40 -1.23
CA VAL A 74 11.41 -13.45 -0.77
C VAL A 74 11.70 -12.96 0.65
N ALA A 75 12.09 -13.87 1.56
CA ALA A 75 12.46 -13.51 2.92
C ALA A 75 13.72 -12.62 2.95
N LEU A 76 14.70 -12.89 2.08
CA LEU A 76 15.92 -12.09 1.94
C LEU A 76 15.63 -10.70 1.37
N LEU A 77 14.82 -10.60 0.30
CA LEU A 77 14.35 -9.33 -0.26
C LEU A 77 13.70 -8.48 0.83
N SER A 78 12.72 -9.06 1.53
CA SER A 78 12.01 -8.41 2.64
C SER A 78 12.97 -7.87 3.71
N LYS A 79 13.93 -8.70 4.14
CA LYS A 79 14.93 -8.30 5.14
C LYS A 79 15.82 -7.15 4.67
N LYS A 80 16.29 -7.19 3.42
CA LYS A 80 17.14 -6.13 2.85
C LYS A 80 16.37 -4.82 2.74
N VAL A 81 15.13 -4.86 2.25
CA VAL A 81 14.24 -3.69 2.19
C VAL A 81 13.98 -3.12 3.58
N ALA A 82 13.71 -3.96 4.57
CA ALA A 82 13.51 -3.52 5.95
C ALA A 82 14.75 -2.83 6.53
N GLY A 83 15.95 -3.38 6.26
CA GLY A 83 17.23 -2.76 6.64
C GLY A 83 17.42 -1.39 6.00
N GLY A 84 17.18 -1.27 4.69
CA GLY A 84 17.26 0.00 3.97
C GLY A 84 16.25 1.05 4.47
N CYS A 85 15.02 0.60 4.73
CA CYS A 85 13.97 1.38 5.37
C CYS A 85 14.21 1.61 6.87
N ARG A 86 15.31 1.13 7.47
CA ARG A 86 15.65 1.26 8.90
C ARG A 86 14.46 0.93 9.79
N VAL A 87 13.86 -0.23 9.54
CA VAL A 87 12.74 -0.75 10.31
C VAL A 87 13.23 -1.13 11.70
N GLU A 88 12.52 -0.63 12.71
CA GLU A 88 12.75 -0.97 14.12
C GLU A 88 11.76 -2.08 14.51
N CYS A 89 12.24 -3.11 15.20
CA CYS A 89 11.41 -4.21 15.70
C CYS A 89 11.01 -3.98 17.15
N ASN A 90 9.85 -4.51 17.54
CA ASN A 90 9.30 -4.40 18.89
C ASN A 90 9.19 -2.94 19.37
N PHE A 91 8.74 -2.06 18.48
CA PHE A 91 8.63 -0.64 18.77
C PHE A 91 7.70 -0.42 19.97
N PHE A 92 8.21 0.20 21.04
CA PHE A 92 7.52 0.34 22.34
C PHE A 92 7.02 -0.97 22.97
N GLY A 93 7.67 -2.12 22.72
CA GLY A 93 7.26 -3.39 23.32
C GLY A 93 5.98 -3.99 22.72
N SER A 94 5.54 -3.50 21.57
CA SER A 94 4.27 -3.89 20.94
C SER A 94 4.31 -5.24 20.21
N GLY A 95 5.50 -5.80 19.95
CA GLY A 95 5.67 -6.92 19.02
C GLY A 95 5.61 -6.53 17.53
N GLU A 96 5.32 -5.26 17.22
CA GLU A 96 5.20 -4.75 15.85
C GLU A 96 6.53 -4.16 15.32
N THR A 97 6.56 -3.89 14.02
CA THR A 97 7.65 -3.16 13.37
C THR A 97 7.26 -1.74 12.99
N PHE A 98 8.23 -0.82 13.03
CA PHE A 98 8.01 0.59 12.74
C PHE A 98 9.04 1.16 11.76
N SER A 99 8.55 1.89 10.77
CA SER A 99 9.33 2.78 9.92
C SER A 99 8.47 3.94 9.45
N THR A 100 9.10 4.95 8.85
CA THR A 100 8.40 6.17 8.42
C THR A 100 8.44 6.32 6.90
N PRO A 101 7.46 7.03 6.30
CA PRO A 101 7.48 7.39 4.88
C PRO A 101 8.77 8.14 4.46
N ALA A 102 9.41 8.87 5.38
CA ALA A 102 10.68 9.53 5.11
C ALA A 102 11.85 8.51 4.98
N LYS A 103 11.85 7.44 5.79
CA LYS A 103 12.82 6.35 5.68
C LYS A 103 12.59 5.55 4.38
N ALA A 104 11.34 5.32 3.98
CA ALA A 104 10.98 4.70 2.69
C ALA A 104 11.47 5.53 1.49
N LYS A 105 11.16 6.83 1.47
CA LYS A 105 11.63 7.77 0.44
C LYS A 105 13.16 7.76 0.32
N ARG A 106 13.86 7.85 1.46
CA ARG A 106 15.32 7.83 1.51
C ARG A 106 15.84 6.54 0.88
N PHE A 107 15.30 5.40 1.29
CA PHE A 107 15.75 4.11 0.77
C PHE A 107 15.52 3.95 -0.74
N LEU A 108 14.33 4.30 -1.25
CA LEU A 108 14.06 4.29 -2.70
C LEU A 108 15.10 5.13 -3.46
N ARG A 109 15.41 6.33 -2.97
CA ARG A 109 16.47 7.18 -3.53
C ARG A 109 17.83 6.49 -3.49
N ASP A 110 18.20 5.92 -2.34
CA ASP A 110 19.51 5.31 -2.12
C ASP A 110 19.72 4.07 -3.01
N VAL A 111 18.65 3.36 -3.40
CA VAL A 111 18.72 2.25 -4.37
C VAL A 111 18.53 2.70 -5.82
N GLY A 112 18.47 4.00 -6.11
CA GLY A 112 18.52 4.51 -7.49
C GLY A 112 17.19 4.97 -8.09
N TYR A 113 16.09 5.01 -7.33
CA TYR A 113 14.87 5.67 -7.79
C TYR A 113 15.06 7.19 -7.81
N THR A 114 15.20 7.73 -9.02
CA THR A 114 15.37 9.18 -9.24
C THR A 114 14.04 9.94 -9.06
N GLY A 115 14.12 11.26 -8.85
CA GLY A 115 12.92 12.09 -8.67
C GLY A 115 12.10 11.74 -7.44
N THR A 116 12.72 11.13 -6.42
CA THR A 116 12.01 10.68 -5.21
C THR A 116 11.56 11.88 -4.39
N GLU A 117 10.26 12.04 -4.21
CA GLU A 117 9.63 13.13 -3.46
C GLU A 117 8.74 12.58 -2.34
N LYS A 118 8.55 13.39 -1.29
CA LYS A 118 7.61 13.08 -0.21
C LYS A 118 6.65 14.26 -0.05
N HIS A 119 5.39 14.03 -0.35
CA HIS A 119 4.33 15.03 -0.27
C HIS A 119 3.66 14.98 1.11
N LEU A 120 3.38 16.16 1.67
CA LEU A 120 2.69 16.30 2.94
C LEU A 120 1.20 16.50 2.68
N GLY A 121 0.37 15.59 3.18
CA GLY A 121 -1.06 15.60 2.88
C GLY A 121 -1.42 14.67 1.73
N TYR A 122 -2.70 14.68 1.39
CA TYR A 122 -3.25 13.87 0.30
C TYR A 122 -3.41 14.75 -0.93
N ASP A 123 -2.87 14.30 -2.06
CA ASP A 123 -2.94 15.00 -3.33
C ASP A 123 -3.33 14.00 -4.44
N ALA A 124 -4.55 14.14 -4.94
CA ALA A 124 -5.11 13.24 -5.96
C ALA A 124 -4.45 13.43 -7.32
N ASP A 125 -4.03 14.65 -7.66
CA ASP A 125 -3.44 14.96 -8.97
C ASP A 125 -2.01 14.43 -9.04
N VAL A 126 -1.26 14.54 -7.95
CA VAL A 126 0.06 13.90 -7.81
C VAL A 126 -0.05 12.37 -7.92
N ILE A 127 -1.05 11.76 -7.27
CA ILE A 127 -1.28 10.31 -7.36
C ILE A 127 -1.56 9.91 -8.80
N LYS A 128 -2.57 10.52 -9.46
CA LYS A 128 -2.93 10.20 -10.85
C LYS A 128 -1.75 10.37 -11.78
N LYS A 129 -1.06 11.52 -11.74
CA LYS A 129 0.11 11.79 -12.58
C LYS A 129 1.22 10.75 -12.37
N THR A 130 1.42 10.28 -11.15
CA THR A 130 2.44 9.26 -10.87
C THR A 130 2.03 7.90 -11.45
N LEU A 131 0.75 7.53 -11.29
CA LEU A 131 0.19 6.32 -11.88
C LEU A 131 0.21 6.34 -13.42
N ASP A 132 -0.08 7.48 -14.04
CA ASP A 132 -0.03 7.68 -15.50
C ASP A 132 1.38 7.49 -16.08
N ASN A 133 2.42 7.57 -15.24
CA ASN A 133 3.82 7.31 -15.60
C ASN A 133 4.26 5.86 -15.27
N ASP A 134 3.31 4.94 -15.09
CA ASP A 134 3.55 3.55 -14.66
C ASP A 134 4.31 3.45 -13.33
N CYS A 135 4.07 4.38 -12.39
CA CYS A 135 4.68 4.33 -11.07
C CYS A 135 3.62 4.08 -9.99
N PRO A 136 3.57 2.88 -9.38
CA PRO A 136 2.78 2.67 -8.17
C PRO A 136 3.24 3.61 -7.04
N VAL A 137 2.28 4.15 -6.29
CA VAL A 137 2.49 5.21 -5.32
C VAL A 137 2.53 4.62 -3.91
N PHE A 138 3.62 4.86 -3.18
CA PHE A 138 3.65 4.58 -1.75
C PHE A 138 2.85 5.64 -1.02
N ILE A 139 1.99 5.22 -0.09
CA ILE A 139 1.26 6.13 0.79
C ILE A 139 1.27 5.60 2.22
N GLY A 140 1.45 6.50 3.18
CA GLY A 140 1.22 6.24 4.60
C GLY A 140 0.20 7.22 5.18
N ALA A 141 -0.58 6.76 6.15
CA ALA A 141 -1.58 7.56 6.83
C ALA A 141 -1.85 7.07 8.25
N LEU A 142 -2.56 7.88 9.02
CA LEU A 142 -3.02 7.54 10.36
C LEU A 142 -4.54 7.34 10.37
N ALA A 143 -4.98 6.33 11.11
CA ALA A 143 -6.37 6.12 11.48
C ALA A 143 -6.66 6.77 12.85
N SER A 144 -5.70 6.70 13.78
CA SER A 144 -5.67 7.45 15.04
C SER A 144 -4.22 7.77 15.43
N SER A 145 -3.98 8.46 16.56
CA SER A 145 -2.64 8.92 16.97
C SER A 145 -1.59 7.81 17.05
N ASN A 146 -2.01 6.58 17.38
CA ASN A 146 -1.12 5.43 17.56
C ASN A 146 -1.34 4.32 16.53
N HIS A 147 -2.19 4.55 15.52
CA HIS A 147 -2.51 3.55 14.50
C HIS A 147 -2.24 4.11 13.12
N GLY A 148 -1.06 3.81 12.60
CA GLY A 148 -0.63 4.15 11.25
C GLY A 148 -0.51 2.92 10.36
N HIS A 149 -0.59 3.14 9.06
CA HIS A 149 -0.33 2.10 8.07
C HIS A 149 0.31 2.69 6.83
N ALA A 150 1.01 1.84 6.07
CA ALA A 150 1.58 2.16 4.78
C ALA A 150 1.18 1.09 3.76
N TRP A 151 0.84 1.52 2.56
CA TRP A 151 0.35 0.67 1.49
C TRP A 151 0.71 1.26 0.12
N VAL A 152 0.34 0.55 -0.95
CA VAL A 152 0.57 1.02 -2.33
C VAL A 152 -0.77 1.38 -2.97
N ILE A 153 -0.81 2.53 -3.64
CA ILE A 153 -1.85 2.87 -4.61
C ILE A 153 -1.31 2.55 -6.00
N ASP A 154 -2.03 1.75 -6.77
CA ASP A 154 -1.57 1.13 -8.02
C ASP A 154 -2.66 1.17 -9.11
N GLY A 155 -3.62 2.07 -8.98
CA GLY A 155 -4.67 2.30 -9.96
C GLY A 155 -5.63 3.40 -9.52
N TYR A 156 -6.40 3.93 -10.47
CA TYR A 156 -7.47 4.87 -10.18
C TYR A 156 -8.62 4.74 -11.18
N LEU A 157 -9.83 5.14 -10.77
CA LEU A 157 -11.03 5.21 -11.59
C LEU A 157 -11.71 6.56 -11.38
N ASN A 158 -12.00 7.25 -12.46
CA ASN A 158 -12.92 8.39 -12.45
C ASN A 158 -14.33 7.87 -12.71
N TYR A 159 -15.26 8.20 -11.83
CA TYR A 159 -16.65 7.79 -11.94
C TYR A 159 -17.54 9.03 -11.99
N GLU A 160 -18.22 9.22 -13.11
CA GLU A 160 -19.12 10.35 -13.33
C GLU A 160 -20.56 9.91 -13.07
N ASN A 161 -21.22 10.56 -12.10
CA ASN A 161 -22.63 10.32 -11.79
C ASN A 161 -23.50 11.46 -12.32
N ILE A 162 -24.36 11.17 -13.29
CA ILE A 162 -25.35 12.12 -13.81
C ILE A 162 -26.66 11.94 -13.05
N ILE A 163 -26.95 12.87 -12.14
CA ILE A 163 -28.18 12.89 -11.32
C ILE A 163 -29.21 13.79 -12.02
N LYS A 164 -30.29 13.19 -12.49
CA LYS A 164 -31.43 13.91 -13.09
C LYS A 164 -32.58 13.99 -12.09
N THR A 165 -33.03 15.20 -11.79
CA THR A 165 -34.16 15.47 -10.88
C THR A 165 -35.38 15.85 -11.72
N TYR A 166 -36.50 15.19 -11.49
CA TYR A 166 -37.75 15.39 -12.24
C TYR A 166 -38.87 15.91 -11.35
N ASN A 167 -39.81 16.65 -11.93
CA ASN A 167 -41.12 16.94 -11.37
C ASN A 167 -42.16 16.07 -12.10
N GLY A 168 -42.67 15.04 -11.41
CA GLY A 168 -43.49 14.02 -12.06
C GLY A 168 -42.66 13.15 -13.03
N PRO A 169 -43.32 12.35 -13.89
CA PRO A 169 -42.66 11.32 -14.70
C PRO A 169 -41.83 11.87 -15.88
N THR A 170 -42.04 13.12 -16.30
CA THR A 170 -41.50 13.62 -17.57
C THR A 170 -40.76 14.96 -17.49
N THR A 171 -41.08 15.82 -16.52
CA THR A 171 -40.50 17.17 -16.49
C THR A 171 -39.15 17.17 -15.79
N LEU A 172 -38.06 17.17 -16.56
CA LEU A 172 -36.70 17.31 -16.02
C LEU A 172 -36.51 18.73 -15.45
N LEU A 173 -36.26 18.82 -14.14
CA LEU A 173 -35.96 20.09 -13.46
C LEU A 173 -34.48 20.43 -13.49
N LYS A 174 -33.62 19.43 -13.27
CA LYS A 174 -32.20 19.64 -13.06
C LYS A 174 -31.39 18.42 -13.46
N THR A 175 -30.24 18.65 -14.07
CA THR A 175 -29.17 17.64 -14.21
C THR A 175 -27.96 18.11 -13.41
N ASN A 176 -27.43 17.27 -12.54
CA ASN A 176 -26.18 17.50 -11.84
C ASN A 176 -25.18 16.41 -12.21
N THR A 177 -23.93 16.79 -12.47
CA THR A 177 -22.84 15.84 -12.64
C THR A 177 -22.00 15.80 -11.37
N VAL A 178 -21.81 14.61 -10.79
CA VAL A 178 -20.99 14.39 -9.60
C VAL A 178 -19.81 13.50 -9.99
N ASN A 179 -18.62 14.09 -10.02
CA ASN A 179 -17.39 13.36 -10.27
C ASN A 179 -16.84 12.75 -8.97
N LYS A 180 -16.57 11.45 -9.00
CA LYS A 180 -15.97 10.68 -7.91
C LYS A 180 -14.65 10.11 -8.38
N LEU A 181 -13.63 10.17 -7.52
CA LEU A 181 -12.35 9.50 -7.76
C LEU A 181 -12.22 8.31 -6.81
N PHE A 182 -11.91 7.15 -7.37
CA PHE A 182 -11.52 5.97 -6.62
C PHE A 182 -10.06 5.64 -6.91
N VAL A 183 -9.34 5.13 -5.92
CA VAL A 183 -7.96 4.67 -6.06
C VAL A 183 -7.86 3.22 -5.59
N HIS A 184 -7.19 2.38 -6.38
CA HIS A 184 -6.95 0.99 -6.01
C HIS A 184 -5.87 0.95 -4.93
N CYS A 185 -6.14 0.26 -3.83
CA CYS A 185 -5.23 0.10 -2.70
C CYS A 185 -4.80 -1.36 -2.60
N ASN A 186 -3.49 -1.59 -2.59
CA ASN A 186 -2.88 -2.84 -2.17
C ASN A 186 -2.33 -2.67 -0.74
N TRP A 187 -3.04 -3.25 0.23
CA TRP A 187 -2.82 -3.02 1.65
C TRP A 187 -1.60 -3.70 2.24
N GLY A 188 -1.02 -4.69 1.56
CA GLY A 188 0.05 -5.49 2.14
C GLY A 188 -0.42 -6.39 3.29
N TRP A 189 -1.66 -6.89 3.23
CA TRP A 189 -2.30 -7.74 4.24
C TRP A 189 -2.60 -9.13 3.68
N GLN A 190 -2.67 -10.13 4.56
CA GLN A 190 -2.99 -11.51 4.19
C GLN A 190 -4.44 -11.67 3.72
N ASP A 191 -5.35 -10.86 4.28
CA ASP A 191 -6.73 -10.73 3.81
C ASP A 191 -6.74 -9.88 2.52
N THR A 192 -6.57 -10.55 1.38
CA THR A 192 -6.43 -9.91 0.06
C THR A 192 -7.74 -9.33 -0.45
N ASP A 193 -8.90 -9.75 0.10
CA ASP A 193 -10.22 -9.19 -0.19
C ASP A 193 -10.36 -7.73 0.27
N LYS A 194 -9.40 -7.24 1.07
CA LYS A 194 -9.29 -5.82 1.41
C LYS A 194 -8.66 -5.00 0.29
N ASN A 195 -7.93 -5.60 -0.63
CA ASN A 195 -7.43 -4.87 -1.80
C ASN A 195 -8.60 -4.47 -2.69
N GLY A 196 -8.48 -3.31 -3.35
CA GLY A 196 -9.51 -2.84 -4.27
C GLY A 196 -9.66 -1.33 -4.28
N TYR A 197 -10.72 -0.87 -4.91
CA TYR A 197 -10.97 0.56 -5.10
C TYR A 197 -11.60 1.21 -3.87
N TYR A 198 -10.94 2.24 -3.36
CA TYR A 198 -11.43 3.06 -2.25
C TYR A 198 -11.74 4.47 -2.73
N ALA A 199 -12.74 5.10 -2.14
CA ALA A 199 -12.99 6.51 -2.39
C ALA A 199 -11.75 7.33 -2.00
N SER A 200 -11.32 8.20 -2.92
CA SER A 200 -10.13 9.02 -2.74
C SER A 200 -10.20 9.79 -1.41
N LYS A 201 -9.08 9.77 -0.65
CA LYS A 201 -8.91 10.38 0.69
C LYS A 201 -9.69 9.71 1.84
N VAL A 202 -10.53 8.71 1.58
CA VAL A 202 -11.33 8.01 2.60
C VAL A 202 -11.07 6.52 2.53
N PHE A 203 -10.11 6.06 3.32
CA PHE A 203 -9.65 4.67 3.27
C PHE A 203 -10.16 3.85 4.46
N ASP A 204 -11.41 3.41 4.37
CA ASP A 204 -12.10 2.63 5.41
C ASP A 204 -12.09 1.13 5.11
N THR A 205 -11.15 0.39 5.70
CA THR A 205 -10.97 -1.05 5.42
C THR A 205 -11.97 -1.96 6.14
N ARG A 206 -12.84 -1.41 7.00
CA ARG A 206 -13.93 -2.17 7.66
C ARG A 206 -14.98 -2.62 6.66
N LYS A 207 -15.33 -1.73 5.74
CA LYS A 207 -16.32 -1.97 4.69
C LYS A 207 -15.74 -2.75 3.51
N GLY A 208 -14.42 -2.89 3.45
CA GLY A 208 -13.73 -3.40 2.28
C GLY A 208 -13.68 -2.36 1.15
N PRO A 209 -13.28 -2.75 -0.06
CA PRO A 209 -13.33 -1.88 -1.22
C PRO A 209 -14.75 -1.39 -1.49
N ALA A 210 -14.86 -0.19 -2.07
CA ALA A 210 -16.14 0.47 -2.28
C ALA A 210 -17.01 -0.26 -3.31
N ASP A 211 -18.28 -0.46 -2.98
CA ASP A 211 -19.33 -0.57 -3.99
C ASP A 211 -19.49 0.82 -4.63
N LEU A 212 -19.19 0.95 -5.93
CA LEU A 212 -19.02 2.22 -6.67
C LEU A 212 -20.26 3.15 -6.60
N ASN A 213 -21.37 2.64 -6.08
CA ASN A 213 -22.62 3.35 -5.79
C ASN A 213 -22.48 4.43 -4.69
N GLY A 214 -21.56 4.30 -3.74
CA GLY A 214 -21.39 5.24 -2.60
C GLY A 214 -20.09 6.04 -2.60
N TYR A 215 -20.14 7.34 -2.25
CA TYR A 215 -18.93 8.13 -1.92
C TYR A 215 -18.99 8.53 -0.44
N PRO A 216 -18.31 7.80 0.46
CA PRO A 216 -18.41 8.04 1.89
C PRO A 216 -17.83 9.40 2.28
N ALA A 217 -18.47 10.06 3.26
CA ALA A 217 -17.90 11.24 3.88
C ALA A 217 -16.69 10.86 4.76
N ALA A 218 -15.63 11.66 4.71
CA ALA A 218 -14.48 11.51 5.58
C ALA A 218 -14.89 11.78 7.04
N THR A 219 -14.99 10.73 7.85
CA THR A 219 -15.26 10.86 9.29
C THR A 219 -13.98 10.58 10.07
N ARG A 220 -13.56 11.55 10.88
CA ARG A 220 -12.43 11.40 11.81
C ARG A 220 -12.97 10.76 13.10
N GLY A 221 -12.40 9.63 13.52
CA GLY A 221 -12.77 8.95 14.75
C GLY A 221 -11.64 8.06 15.24
N VAL A 222 -11.74 7.55 16.46
CA VAL A 222 -10.71 6.69 17.12
C VAL A 222 -10.65 5.29 16.50
N ASN A 223 -11.06 5.12 15.25
CA ASN A 223 -11.12 3.82 14.61
C ASN A 223 -9.77 3.45 14.01
N THR A 224 -9.27 2.24 14.28
CA THR A 224 -7.95 1.77 13.86
C THR A 224 -7.85 1.40 12.38
N LYS A 225 -8.98 1.34 11.66
CA LYS A 225 -9.09 0.83 10.29
C LYS A 225 -9.67 1.84 9.28
N ASN A 226 -9.77 3.11 9.66
CA ASN A 226 -10.23 4.20 8.78
C ASN A 226 -9.17 5.29 8.66
N TYR A 227 -8.33 5.22 7.63
CA TYR A 227 -7.22 6.15 7.43
C TYR A 227 -7.69 7.42 6.72
N THR A 228 -7.67 8.54 7.44
CA THR A 228 -8.29 9.80 6.97
C THR A 228 -7.39 11.03 7.14
N TRP A 229 -6.21 10.88 7.76
CA TRP A 229 -5.34 12.02 8.07
C TRP A 229 -3.85 11.64 8.13
N TRP A 230 -3.00 12.67 8.27
CA TRP A 230 -1.54 12.56 8.25
C TRP A 230 -0.97 11.86 7.02
N PHE A 231 -1.60 12.05 5.85
CA PHE A 231 -1.13 11.46 4.62
C PHE A 231 0.32 11.86 4.29
N ARG A 232 1.11 10.88 3.88
CA ARG A 232 2.47 11.02 3.39
C ARG A 232 2.59 10.18 2.14
N ILE A 233 2.66 10.85 0.99
CA ILE A 233 2.78 10.19 -0.31
C ILE A 233 4.25 10.22 -0.71
N VAL A 234 4.76 9.12 -1.25
CA VAL A 234 6.10 9.06 -1.84
C VAL A 234 5.97 8.70 -3.32
N THR A 235 6.50 9.58 -4.15
CA THR A 235 6.52 9.45 -5.62
C THR A 235 7.96 9.36 -6.11
N TYR A 236 8.14 8.88 -7.34
CA TYR A 236 9.44 8.69 -7.98
C TYR A 236 9.27 8.62 -9.50
N ASN A 237 10.36 8.82 -10.23
CA ASN A 237 10.40 8.59 -11.68
C ASN A 237 10.59 7.11 -11.98
N LYS A 238 9.96 6.62 -13.05
CA LYS A 238 10.11 5.24 -13.52
C LYS A 238 11.61 4.89 -13.63
N PRO A 239 12.09 3.87 -12.89
CA PRO A 239 13.48 3.46 -12.98
C PRO A 239 13.79 2.91 -14.38
N ARG A 240 15.06 3.01 -14.78
CA ARG A 240 15.56 2.56 -16.09
C ARG A 240 16.46 1.35 -15.92
#